data_AF-A0A437MBH5-F1
#
_entry.id   AF-A0A437MBH5-F1
#
_cell.length_a   1.000
_cell.length_b   1.000
_cell.length_c   1.000
_cell.angle_alpha   90.00
_cell.angle_beta   90.00
_cell.angle_gamma   90.00
#
_symmetry.space_group_name_H-M   'P 1'
#
loop_
_entity.id
_entity.type
_entity.pdbx_description
1 polymer ?
#
loop_
_entity_poly.entity_id
_entity_poly.type
_entity_poly.pdbx_seq_one_letter_code
_entity_poly.pdbx_strand_id
1 'polypeptide(L)'
;MVITGLQYYGAVAGAIAALIVSLDLGRRWTGIGFVIFVTSSIALILWGFLGPEAKGIGVQNIVLFAINLIGVYRYLIRKSGDQDQGPSLTTI
;
A
#
# COMPACT_ATOMS: atom_id res chain seq x y z
N MET A 1 3.36 -1.64 -26.19
CA MET A 1 2.95 -2.85 -25.44
C MET A 1 3.42 -2.81 -23.98
N VAL A 2 4.74 -2.84 -23.69
CA VAL A 2 5.25 -2.92 -22.31
C VAL A 2 4.86 -1.70 -21.44
N ILE A 3 5.06 -0.49 -21.95
CA ILE A 3 4.70 0.76 -21.24
C ILE A 3 3.20 0.81 -20.94
N THR A 4 2.36 0.45 -21.91
CA THR A 4 0.90 0.34 -21.72
C THR A 4 0.55 -0.67 -20.63
N GLY A 5 1.24 -1.82 -20.59
CA GLY A 5 1.05 -2.83 -19.55
C GLY A 5 1.34 -2.30 -18.14
N LEU A 6 2.43 -1.54 -17.96
CA LEU A 6 2.78 -0.91 -16.68
C LEU A 6 1.69 0.05 -16.19
N GLN A 7 1.12 0.86 -17.09
CA GLN A 7 0.04 1.80 -16.76
C GLN A 7 -1.22 1.10 -16.28
N TYR A 8 -1.72 0.12 -17.05
CA TYR A 8 -2.96 -0.59 -16.71
C TYR A 8 -2.78 -1.47 -15.47
N TYR A 9 -1.63 -2.14 -15.33
CA TYR A 9 -1.31 -2.88 -14.11
C TYR A 9 -1.33 -1.94 -12.90
N GLY A 10 -0.61 -0.82 -12.99
CA GLY A 10 -0.54 0.18 -11.92
C GLY A 10 -1.92 0.68 -11.50
N ALA A 11 -2.75 1.05 -12.47
CA ALA A 11 -4.11 1.53 -12.23
C ALA A 11 -5.02 0.47 -11.58
N VAL A 12 -5.04 -0.76 -12.12
CA VAL A 12 -5.88 -1.84 -11.61
C VAL A 12 -5.43 -2.29 -10.21
N ALA A 13 -4.12 -2.48 -10.02
CA ALA A 13 -3.57 -2.84 -8.71
C ALA A 13 -3.88 -1.77 -7.66
N GLY A 14 -3.74 -0.48 -8.02
CA GLY A 14 -4.08 0.63 -7.14
C GLY A 14 -5.56 0.65 -6.77
N ALA A 15 -6.46 0.41 -7.74
CA ALA A 15 -7.90 0.35 -7.47
C ALA A 15 -8.27 -0.83 -6.55
N ILE A 16 -7.69 -2.01 -6.76
CA ILE A 16 -7.90 -3.18 -5.90
C ILE A 16 -7.37 -2.91 -4.48
N ALA A 17 -6.18 -2.33 -4.36
CA ALA A 17 -5.61 -1.96 -3.07
C ALA A 17 -6.50 -0.96 -2.31
N ALA A 18 -7.00 0.07 -3.01
CA ALA A 18 -7.92 1.05 -2.43
C ALA A 18 -9.21 0.39 -1.92
N LEU A 19 -9.77 -0.53 -2.70
CA LEU A 19 -10.94 -1.30 -2.30
C LEU A 19 -10.67 -2.10 -1.03
N ILE A 20 -9.58 -2.88 -0.98
CA ILE A 20 -9.20 -3.68 0.19
C ILE A 20 -9.06 -2.81 1.44
N VAL A 21 -8.38 -1.67 1.34
CA VAL A 21 -8.20 -0.73 2.45
C VAL A 21 -9.53 -0.10 2.88
N SER A 22 -10.40 0.24 1.92
CA SER A 22 -11.70 0.87 2.21
C SER A 22 -12.69 -0.04 2.92
N LEU A 23 -12.59 -1.35 2.73
CA LEU A 23 -13.47 -2.33 3.37
C LEU A 23 -13.11 -2.57 4.84
N ASP A 24 -11.95 -2.09 5.30
CA ASP A 24 -11.45 -2.21 6.68
C ASP A 24 -11.67 -3.60 7.31
N LEU A 25 -11.32 -4.66 6.57
CA LEU A 25 -11.48 -6.07 6.97
C LEU A 25 -10.54 -6.50 8.12
N GLY A 26 -9.91 -5.54 8.79
CA GLY A 26 -8.96 -5.74 9.87
C GLY A 26 -7.49 -5.54 9.45
N ARG A 27 -6.63 -5.48 10.48
CA ARG A 27 -5.23 -5.03 10.38
C ARG A 27 -4.42 -5.73 9.28
N ARG A 28 -4.56 -7.06 9.14
CA ARG A 28 -3.80 -7.85 8.16
C ARG A 28 -4.19 -7.52 6.73
N TRP A 29 -5.49 -7.43 6.44
CA TRP A 29 -6.00 -7.13 5.09
C TRP A 29 -5.63 -5.71 4.67
N THR A 30 -5.74 -4.73 5.58
CA THR A 30 -5.28 -3.36 5.34
C THR A 30 -3.78 -3.32 5.02
N GLY A 31 -2.97 -4.12 5.74
CA GLY A 31 -1.55 -4.30 5.43
C GLY A 31 -1.28 -4.90 4.05
N ILE A 32 -2.05 -5.92 3.63
CA ILE A 32 -1.97 -6.49 2.28
C ILE A 32 -2.34 -5.45 1.21
N GLY A 33 -3.35 -4.62 1.45
CA GLY A 33 -3.69 -3.50 0.57
C GLY A 33 -2.50 -2.56 0.35
N PHE A 34 -1.77 -2.20 1.40
CA PHE A 34 -0.55 -1.40 1.27
C PHE A 34 0.55 -2.10 0.45
N VAL A 35 0.71 -3.43 0.57
CA VAL A 35 1.67 -4.18 -0.26
C VAL A 35 1.28 -4.07 -1.74
N ILE A 36 0.00 -4.21 -2.07
CA ILE A 36 -0.48 -4.08 -3.46
C ILE A 36 -0.24 -2.66 -3.97
N PHE A 37 -0.52 -1.64 -3.16
CA PHE A 37 -0.19 -0.25 -3.50
C PHE A 37 1.30 -0.03 -3.76
N VAL A 38 2.21 -0.67 -3.02
CA VAL A 38 3.66 -0.62 -3.30
C VAL A 38 3.95 -1.11 -4.74
N THR A 39 3.37 -2.24 -5.14
CA THR A 39 3.59 -2.78 -6.50
C THR A 39 3.01 -1.87 -7.58
N SER A 40 1.83 -1.27 -7.33
CA SER A 40 1.21 -0.27 -8.20
C SER A 40 2.12 0.94 -8.37
N SER A 41 2.66 1.48 -7.27
CA SER A 41 3.55 2.63 -7.30
C SER A 41 4.83 2.36 -8.09
N ILE A 42 5.46 1.18 -7.95
CA ILE A 42 6.63 0.81 -8.76
C ILE A 42 6.29 0.85 -10.26
N ALA A 43 5.17 0.24 -10.66
CA ALA A 43 4.76 0.22 -12.05
C ALA A 43 4.47 1.63 -12.61
N LEU A 44 3.79 2.48 -11.83
CA LEU A 44 3.46 3.85 -12.24
C LEU A 44 4.66 4.82 -12.18
N ILE A 45 5.65 4.57 -11.32
CA ILE A 45 6.95 5.24 -11.36
C ILE A 45 7.64 4.90 -12.69
N LEU A 46 7.82 3.61 -12.97
CA LEU A 46 8.49 3.17 -14.20
C LEU A 46 7.77 3.71 -15.44
N TRP A 47 6.45 3.60 -15.49
CA TRP A 47 5.65 4.18 -16.57
C TRP A 47 5.82 5.71 -16.66
N GLY A 48 5.78 6.40 -15.51
CA GLY A 48 5.90 7.85 -15.40
C GLY A 48 7.21 8.44 -15.93
N PHE A 49 8.31 7.69 -15.80
CA PHE A 49 9.63 8.12 -16.27
C PHE A 49 10.04 7.55 -17.64
N LEU A 50 9.38 6.49 -18.12
CA LEU A 50 9.61 5.92 -19.45
C LEU A 50 8.71 6.54 -20.54
N GLY A 51 7.59 7.16 -20.16
CA GLY A 51 6.67 7.85 -21.07
C GLY A 51 6.98 9.34 -21.25
N PRO A 52 6.65 9.94 -22.42
CA PRO A 52 6.97 11.34 -22.71
C PRO A 52 6.20 12.34 -21.82
N GLU A 53 4.98 12.01 -21.39
CA GLU A 53 4.06 12.97 -20.72
C GLU A 53 3.48 12.45 -19.40
N ALA A 54 4.24 11.63 -18.65
CA ALA A 54 3.73 10.94 -17.46
C ALA A 54 4.48 11.25 -16.15
N LYS A 55 5.43 12.21 -16.18
CA LYS A 55 6.34 12.50 -15.06
C LYS A 55 5.62 12.89 -13.78
N GLY A 56 4.52 13.64 -13.87
CA GLY A 56 3.73 14.03 -12.70
C GLY A 56 3.17 12.83 -11.92
N ILE A 57 2.64 11.83 -12.64
CA ILE A 57 2.16 10.57 -12.04
C ILE A 57 3.34 9.76 -11.46
N GLY A 58 4.49 9.78 -12.13
CA GLY A 58 5.71 9.16 -11.63
C GLY A 58 6.16 9.73 -10.28
N VAL A 59 6.28 11.07 -10.17
CA VAL A 59 6.66 11.74 -8.93
C VAL A 59 5.63 11.50 -7.81
N GLN A 60 4.34 11.58 -8.12
CA GLN A 60 3.28 11.26 -7.16
C GLN A 60 3.46 9.84 -6.60
N ASN A 61 3.76 8.86 -7.47
CA ASN A 61 3.94 7.48 -7.04
C ASN A 61 5.24 7.24 -6.27
N ILE A 62 6.27 8.08 -6.41
CA ILE A 62 7.44 8.06 -5.50
C ILE A 62 7.00 8.39 -4.06
N VAL A 63 6.19 9.43 -3.89
CA VAL A 63 5.68 9.82 -2.56
C VAL A 63 4.77 8.73 -2.00
N LEU A 64 3.85 8.20 -2.84
CA LEU A 64 2.97 7.11 -2.43
C LEU A 64 3.75 5.86 -2.07
N PHE A 65 4.80 5.50 -2.82
CA PHE A 65 5.66 4.36 -2.49
C PHE A 65 6.20 4.46 -1.05
N ALA A 66 6.73 5.62 -0.65
CA ALA A 66 7.21 5.84 0.72
C ALA A 66 6.08 5.69 1.76
N ILE A 67 4.92 6.29 1.52
CA ILE A 67 3.75 6.18 2.41
C ILE A 67 3.27 4.73 2.53
N ASN A 68 3.23 4.01 1.41
CA ASN A 68 2.79 2.63 1.37
C ASN A 68 3.75 1.71 2.13
N LEU A 69 5.06 1.95 2.06
CA LEU A 69 6.03 1.24 2.90
C LEU A 69 5.80 1.48 4.40
N ILE A 70 5.47 2.71 4.79
CA ILE A 70 5.09 3.02 6.19
C ILE A 70 3.82 2.24 6.56
N GLY A 71 2.83 2.17 5.65
CA GLY A 71 1.64 1.33 5.81
C GLY A 71 1.99 -0.14 6.04
N VAL A 72 2.81 -0.74 5.17
CA VAL A 72 3.27 -2.13 5.31
C VAL A 72 3.94 -2.34 6.67
N TYR A 73 4.88 -1.47 7.05
CA TYR A 73 5.56 -1.57 8.33
C TYR A 73 4.57 -1.48 9.50
N ARG A 74 3.66 -0.49 9.48
CA ARG A 74 2.72 -0.25 10.57
C ARG A 74 1.73 -1.39 10.75
N TYR A 75 1.26 -2.03 9.68
CA TYR A 75 0.19 -3.02 9.73
C TYR A 75 0.68 -4.47 9.77
N LEU A 76 1.75 -4.82 9.05
CA LEU A 76 2.26 -6.19 8.96
C LEU A 76 3.47 -6.46 9.86
N ILE A 77 4.35 -5.48 10.06
CA ILE A 77 5.64 -5.70 10.73
C ILE A 77 5.58 -5.30 12.21
N ARG A 78 5.07 -4.10 12.50
CA ARG A 78 4.99 -3.60 13.87
C ARG A 78 3.95 -4.43 14.64
N LYS A 79 4.41 -5.22 15.61
CA LYS A 79 3.53 -5.86 16.59
C LYS A 79 2.71 -4.78 17.31
N SER A 80 1.42 -5.00 17.44
CA SER A 80 0.58 -4.22 18.35
C SER A 80 1.06 -4.54 19.77
N GLY A 81 1.86 -3.67 20.37
CA GLY A 81 2.18 -3.81 21.79
C GLY A 81 0.92 -3.53 22.62
N ASP A 82 0.55 -4.47 23.48
CA ASP A 82 -0.24 -4.27 24.71
C ASP A 82 -1.46 -3.33 24.65
N GLN A 83 -2.44 -3.61 23.79
CA GLN A 83 -3.79 -3.02 23.93
C GLN A 83 -4.92 -4.07 24.09
N ASP A 84 -4.57 -5.37 24.11
CA ASP A 84 -5.52 -6.47 24.36
C ASP A 84 -5.34 -7.12 25.74
N GLN A 85 -4.39 -6.64 26.56
CA GLN A 85 -4.35 -6.99 27.98
C GLN A 85 -5.24 -6.00 28.74
N GLY A 86 -6.54 -6.28 28.76
CA GLY A 86 -7.41 -5.75 29.82
C GLY A 86 -6.84 -6.12 31.20
N PRO A 87 -7.16 -5.36 32.26
CA PRO A 87 -6.56 -5.56 33.58
C PRO A 87 -6.63 -7.04 33.98
N SER A 88 -5.48 -7.65 34.25
CA SER A 88 -5.39 -9.03 34.70
C SER A 88 -6.06 -9.16 36.06
N LEU A 89 -7.32 -9.62 36.06
CA LEU A 89 -8.10 -9.92 37.26
C LEU A 89 -7.61 -11.21 37.96
N THR A 90 -6.30 -11.36 38.16
CA THR A 90 -5.71 -12.57 38.76
C THR A 90 -4.87 -12.28 40.02
N THR A 91 -5.12 -11.15 40.68
CA THR A 91 -4.61 -10.92 42.04
C THR A 91 -5.79 -10.74 42.99
N ILE A 92 -6.46 -11.85 43.34
CA ILE A 92 -7.23 -11.98 44.58
C ILE A 92 -6.89 -13.34 45.18
#